data_AF-A0ABD5WPG1-F1
#
_entry.id   AF-A0ABD5WPG1-F1
#
_cell.length_a   1.000
_cell.length_b   1.000
_cell.length_c   1.000
_cell.angle_alpha   90.00
_cell.angle_beta   90.00
_cell.angle_gamma   90.00
#
_symmetry.space_group_name_H-M   'P 1'
#
loop_
_entity.id
_entity.type
_entity.pdbx_description
1 polymer ?
#
loop_
_entity_poly.entity_id
_entity_poly.type
_entity_poly.pdbx_seq_one_letter_code
_entity_poly.pdbx_strand_id
1 'polypeptide(L)'
;MDSSSDTTDTEGESRAREVEVPLRLYKVVTVFSTMFAVAFVVGGFIVLDTATQRAQLSVSEMDLPLAILGVAMIGAGALVYAFATRFRAEGMGKPKDEPDEPSNNG
;
A
#
# COMPACT_ATOMS: atom_id res chain seq x y z
N MET A 1 -33.11 19.80 20.26
CA MET A 1 -32.52 19.60 18.92
C MET A 1 -31.11 19.07 19.13
N ASP A 2 -30.91 17.76 19.00
CA ASP A 2 -29.57 17.15 19.03
C ASP A 2 -28.99 17.14 17.62
N SER A 3 -27.86 17.81 17.46
CA SER A 3 -27.11 17.89 16.21
C SER A 3 -26.14 16.70 16.17
N SER A 4 -26.61 15.57 15.65
CA SER A 4 -25.73 14.45 15.28
C SER A 4 -25.01 14.84 13.99
N SER A 5 -23.77 15.30 14.15
CA SER A 5 -22.85 15.55 13.04
C SER A 5 -22.43 14.21 12.44
N ASP A 6 -23.09 13.89 11.34
CA ASP A 6 -22.57 13.21 10.15
C ASP A 6 -21.07 12.82 10.21
N THR A 7 -20.79 11.54 10.45
CA THR A 7 -19.44 10.96 10.37
C THR A 7 -19.45 9.64 9.59
N THR A 8 -20.42 9.44 8.69
CA THR A 8 -20.62 8.13 8.02
C THR A 8 -20.08 8.00 6.60
N ASP A 9 -19.46 9.03 6.01
CA ASP A 9 -19.15 9.01 4.57
C ASP A 9 -17.74 8.54 4.18
N THR A 10 -16.80 8.38 5.11
CA THR A 10 -15.40 8.01 4.75
C THR A 10 -15.20 6.51 4.49
N GLU A 11 -16.03 5.63 5.06
CA GLU A 11 -15.90 4.17 4.88
C GLU A 11 -16.46 3.65 3.55
N GLY A 12 -17.46 4.32 2.99
CA GLY A 12 -18.14 3.92 1.75
C GLY A 12 -17.26 4.10 0.51
N GLU A 13 -16.44 5.15 0.47
CA GLU A 13 -15.58 5.48 -0.68
C GLU A 13 -14.38 4.52 -0.84
N SER A 14 -13.94 3.91 0.26
CA SER A 14 -12.88 2.90 0.24
C SER A 14 -13.40 1.55 -0.25
N ARG A 15 -14.63 1.16 0.14
CA ARG A 15 -15.29 -0.09 -0.32
C ARG A 15 -15.69 -0.07 -1.79
N ALA A 16 -16.09 1.09 -2.32
CA ALA A 16 -16.37 1.25 -3.75
C ALA A 16 -15.13 0.98 -4.63
N ARG A 17 -13.95 1.06 -4.01
CA ARG A 17 -12.68 0.73 -4.59
C ARG A 17 -12.08 -0.52 -3.95
N GLU A 18 -12.81 -1.63 -3.83
CA GLU A 18 -12.21 -2.97 -3.61
C GLU A 18 -12.52 -3.87 -4.83
N VAL A 19 -11.54 -4.65 -5.32
CA VAL A 19 -11.66 -5.46 -6.55
C VAL A 19 -11.47 -6.89 -6.10
N GLU A 20 -12.53 -7.65 -6.20
CA GLU A 20 -12.53 -9.07 -5.89
C GLU A 20 -11.79 -9.82 -7.00
N VAL A 21 -10.74 -10.55 -6.61
CA VAL A 21 -9.92 -11.34 -7.53
C VAL A 21 -9.85 -12.80 -7.06
N PRO A 22 -9.77 -13.76 -7.99
CA PRO A 22 -9.50 -15.16 -7.67
C PRO A 22 -8.28 -15.35 -6.77
N LEU A 23 -8.35 -16.29 -5.82
CA LEU A 23 -7.32 -16.54 -4.80
C LEU A 23 -5.90 -16.66 -5.34
N ARG A 24 -5.73 -17.28 -6.52
CA ARG A 24 -4.42 -17.44 -7.16
C ARG A 24 -3.83 -16.10 -7.58
N LEU A 25 -4.66 -15.20 -8.11
CA LEU A 25 -4.26 -13.85 -8.53
C LEU A 25 -3.96 -12.98 -7.33
N TYR A 26 -4.77 -13.05 -6.26
CA TYR A 26 -4.48 -12.34 -5.01
C TYR A 26 -3.08 -12.66 -4.49
N LYS A 27 -2.71 -13.95 -4.41
CA LYS A 27 -1.40 -14.36 -3.91
C LYS A 27 -0.27 -13.88 -4.82
N VAL A 28 -0.41 -14.03 -6.13
CA VAL A 28 0.59 -13.59 -7.11
C VAL A 28 0.78 -12.08 -7.02
N VAL A 29 -0.30 -11.31 -7.13
CA VAL A 29 -0.24 -9.84 -7.10
C VAL A 29 0.36 -9.36 -5.79
N THR A 30 -0.10 -9.84 -4.64
CA THR A 30 0.44 -9.39 -3.34
C THR A 30 1.93 -9.69 -3.21
N VAL A 31 2.38 -10.91 -3.56
CA VAL A 31 3.79 -11.30 -3.43
C VAL A 31 4.68 -10.54 -4.40
N PHE A 32 4.31 -10.48 -5.69
CA PHE A 32 5.09 -9.75 -6.68
C PHE A 32 5.07 -8.24 -6.38
N SER A 33 3.93 -7.66 -6.00
CA SER A 33 3.84 -6.24 -5.68
C SER A 33 4.69 -5.88 -4.47
N THR A 34 4.65 -6.67 -3.39
CA THR A 34 5.51 -6.41 -2.22
C THR A 34 6.99 -6.57 -2.55
N MET A 35 7.35 -7.58 -3.36
CA MET A 35 8.72 -7.77 -3.84
C MET A 35 9.20 -6.59 -4.69
N PHE A 36 8.41 -6.16 -5.68
CA PHE A 36 8.74 -5.01 -6.53
C PHE A 36 8.74 -3.70 -5.75
N ALA A 37 7.79 -3.50 -4.83
CA ALA A 37 7.75 -2.32 -3.98
C ALA A 37 9.03 -2.17 -3.17
N VAL A 38 9.48 -3.24 -2.51
CA VAL A 38 10.74 -3.24 -1.76
C VAL A 38 11.93 -3.03 -2.70
N ALA A 39 11.97 -3.71 -3.85
CA ALA A 39 13.05 -3.55 -4.82
C ALA A 39 13.17 -2.11 -5.34
N PHE A 40 12.05 -1.45 -5.67
CA PHE A 40 12.02 -0.06 -6.13
C PHE A 40 12.40 0.93 -5.03
N VAL A 41 11.90 0.72 -3.80
CA VAL A 41 12.27 1.59 -2.68
C VAL A 41 13.77 1.48 -2.38
N VAL A 42 14.29 0.27 -2.21
CA VAL A 42 15.71 0.05 -1.92
C VAL A 42 16.59 0.51 -3.08
N GLY A 43 16.25 0.15 -4.31
CA GLY A 43 16.96 0.59 -5.51
C GLY A 43 16.95 2.11 -5.67
N GLY A 44 15.81 2.76 -5.45
CA GLY A 44 15.69 4.21 -5.48
C GLY A 44 16.56 4.90 -4.42
N PHE A 45 16.63 4.35 -3.22
CA PHE A 45 17.54 4.83 -2.18
C PHE A 45 19.02 4.68 -2.57
N ILE A 46 19.41 3.55 -3.16
CA ILE A 46 20.80 3.33 -3.64
C ILE A 46 21.16 4.33 -4.75
N VAL A 47 20.25 4.55 -5.71
CA VAL A 47 20.44 5.52 -6.79
C VAL A 47 20.57 6.93 -6.23
N LEU A 48 19.69 7.29 -5.29
CA LEU A 48 19.71 8.60 -4.64
C LEU A 48 20.99 8.81 -3.82
N ASP A 49 21.46 7.79 -3.10
CA ASP A 49 22.72 7.82 -2.35
C ASP A 49 23.92 8.04 -3.28
N THR A 50 23.92 7.38 -4.44
CA THR A 50 24.94 7.54 -5.49
C THR A 50 24.93 8.97 -6.04
N ALA A 51 23.75 9.51 -6.37
CA ALA A 51 23.60 10.86 -6.91
C ALA A 51 24.02 11.96 -5.92
N THR A 52 23.88 11.68 -4.62
CA THR A 52 24.12 12.67 -3.56
C THR A 52 25.50 12.53 -2.93
N GLN A 53 26.26 11.47 -3.25
CA GLN A 53 27.55 11.15 -2.62
C GLN A 53 27.49 11.31 -1.08
N ARG A 54 26.38 10.86 -0.46
CA ARG A 54 26.17 10.99 0.99
C ARG A 54 26.21 12.44 1.54
N ALA A 55 25.70 13.41 0.76
CA ALA A 55 25.59 14.84 1.10
C ALA A 55 26.92 15.59 1.23
N GLN A 56 28.01 15.07 0.64
CA GLN A 56 29.33 15.71 0.68
C GLN A 56 29.64 16.58 -0.56
N LEU A 57 28.79 16.53 -1.59
CA LEU A 57 28.94 17.34 -2.80
C LEU A 57 28.13 18.62 -2.73
N SER A 58 28.68 19.67 -3.34
CA SER A 58 27.96 20.93 -3.53
C SER A 58 26.79 20.72 -4.51
N VAL A 59 25.66 21.42 -4.31
CA VAL A 59 24.41 21.25 -5.10
C VAL A 59 24.65 21.38 -6.61
N SER A 60 25.72 22.09 -7.01
CA SER A 60 26.15 22.28 -8.40
C SER A 60 26.80 21.04 -9.05
N GLU A 61 27.26 20.07 -8.25
CA GLU A 61 27.90 18.83 -8.71
C GLU A 61 26.97 17.61 -8.59
N MET A 62 25.76 17.80 -8.03
CA MET A 62 24.78 16.75 -7.89
C MET A 62 24.24 16.34 -9.27
N ASP A 63 24.23 15.03 -9.52
CA ASP A 63 23.60 14.47 -10.72
C ASP A 63 22.06 14.52 -10.55
N LEU A 64 21.50 15.68 -10.87
CA LEU A 64 20.07 15.98 -10.71
C LEU A 64 19.17 14.97 -11.45
N PRO A 65 19.47 14.56 -12.71
CA PRO A 65 18.75 13.47 -13.36
C PRO A 65 18.71 12.17 -12.54
N LEU A 66 19.85 11.78 -11.97
CA LEU A 66 19.95 10.56 -11.18
C LEU A 66 19.18 10.67 -9.85
N ALA A 67 19.23 11.83 -9.20
CA ALA A 67 18.44 12.10 -8.00
C ALA A 67 16.93 12.03 -8.27
N ILE A 68 16.46 12.64 -9.38
CA ILE A 68 15.06 12.57 -9.80
C ILE A 68 14.65 11.12 -10.07
N LEU A 69 15.51 10.33 -10.72
CA LEU A 69 15.26 8.90 -10.96
C LEU A 69 15.13 8.12 -9.65
N GLY A 70 15.99 8.37 -8.67
CA GLY A 70 15.92 7.74 -7.35
C GLY A 70 14.60 8.04 -6.63
N VAL A 71 14.17 9.30 -6.62
CA VAL A 71 12.87 9.70 -6.05
C VAL A 71 11.71 9.09 -6.82
N ALA A 72 11.77 9.07 -8.15
CA ALA A 72 10.75 8.45 -8.99
C ALA A 72 10.61 6.94 -8.71
N MET A 73 11.72 6.23 -8.49
CA MET A 73 11.69 4.83 -8.08
C MET A 73 11.02 4.63 -6.72
N ILE A 74 11.32 5.47 -5.73
CA ILE A 74 10.65 5.40 -4.42
C ILE A 74 9.14 5.62 -4.57
N GLY A 75 8.74 6.62 -5.36
CA GLY A 75 7.33 6.88 -5.67
C GLY A 75 6.66 5.71 -6.39
N ALA A 76 7.33 5.09 -7.35
CA ALA A 76 6.85 3.90 -8.04
C ALA A 76 6.66 2.71 -7.09
N GLY A 77 7.59 2.47 -6.17
CA GLY A 77 7.46 1.42 -5.16
C GLY A 77 6.26 1.65 -4.22
N ALA A 78 6.04 2.89 -3.78
CA ALA A 78 4.88 3.26 -2.98
C ALA A 78 3.56 3.06 -3.74
N LEU A 79 3.54 3.43 -5.02
CA LEU A 79 2.39 3.24 -5.90
C LEU A 79 2.04 1.75 -6.06
N VAL A 80 3.05 0.89 -6.29
CA VAL A 80 2.87 -0.56 -6.40
C VAL A 80 2.29 -1.15 -5.11
N TYR A 81 2.77 -0.71 -3.95
CA TYR A 81 2.21 -1.14 -2.66
C TYR A 81 0.75 -0.72 -2.49
N ALA A 82 0.41 0.54 -2.80
CA ALA A 82 -0.96 1.04 -2.74
C ALA A 82 -1.90 0.32 -3.72
N PHE A 83 -1.42 -0.09 -4.90
CA PHE A 83 -2.19 -0.94 -5.81
C PHE A 83 -2.38 -2.36 -5.26
N ALA A 84 -1.43 -2.90 -4.49
CA ALA A 84 -1.59 -4.23 -3.88
C ALA A 84 -2.73 -4.25 -2.85
N THR A 85 -2.91 -3.18 -2.09
CA THR A 85 -3.97 -3.07 -1.06
C THR A 85 -5.38 -2.94 -1.66
N ARG A 86 -5.48 -2.69 -2.96
CA ARG A 86 -6.74 -2.50 -3.70
C ARG A 86 -7.46 -3.82 -4.01
N PHE A 87 -6.75 -4.95 -3.98
CA PHE A 87 -7.29 -6.26 -4.32
C PHE A 87 -7.73 -7.04 -3.09
N ARG A 88 -8.91 -7.66 -3.17
CA ARG A 88 -9.49 -8.49 -2.13
C ARG A 88 -9.78 -9.87 -2.69
N ALA A 89 -9.55 -10.93 -1.93
CA ALA A 89 -9.87 -12.28 -2.41
C ALA A 89 -11.36 -12.59 -2.24
N GLU A 90 -11.93 -13.27 -3.23
CA GLU A 90 -13.30 -13.79 -3.21
C GLU A 90 -13.50 -14.71 -2.00
N GLY A 91 -14.49 -14.41 -1.15
CA GLY A 91 -14.80 -15.17 0.07
C GLY A 91 -14.19 -14.64 1.38
N MET A 92 -13.36 -13.59 1.36
CA MET A 92 -12.98 -12.84 2.57
C MET A 92 -14.11 -11.87 2.99
N GLY A 93 -15.28 -12.41 3.31
CA GLY A 93 -16.39 -11.68 3.94
C GLY A 93 -16.10 -11.41 5.42
N LYS A 94 -16.66 -10.32 5.97
CA LYS A 94 -16.49 -9.94 7.39
C LYS A 94 -16.75 -11.17 8.28
N PRO A 95 -15.92 -11.47 9.31
CA PRO A 95 -16.32 -12.44 10.31
C PRO A 95 -17.69 -12.02 10.81
N LYS A 96 -18.66 -12.93 10.72
CA LYS A 96 -19.99 -12.68 11.24
C LYS A 96 -19.81 -12.32 12.70
N ASP A 97 -20.44 -11.24 13.14
CA ASP A 97 -20.77 -11.05 14.55
C ASP A 97 -21.62 -12.27 14.94
N GLU A 98 -20.99 -13.37 15.35
CA GLU A 98 -21.66 -14.52 15.95
C GLU A 98 -22.21 -14.00 17.28
N PRO A 99 -23.53 -13.86 17.46
CA PRO A 99 -24.06 -13.61 18.79
C PRO A 99 -23.68 -14.83 19.63
N ASP A 100 -22.97 -14.59 20.74
CA ASP A 100 -22.50 -15.59 21.69
C ASP A 100 -23.53 -16.72 21.85
N GLU A 101 -23.21 -17.94 21.39
CA GLU A 101 -24.04 -19.12 21.64
C GLU A 101 -24.11 -19.33 23.16
N PRO A 102 -25.31 -19.35 23.78
CA PRO A 102 -25.42 -19.62 25.21
C PRO A 102 -25.02 -21.08 25.46
N SER A 103 -23.92 -21.29 26.16
CA SER A 103 -23.45 -22.61 26.57
C SER A 103 -24.52 -23.27 27.45
N ASN A 104 -25.26 -24.24 26.90
CA ASN A 104 -26.10 -25.15 27.65
C ASN A 104 -25.27 -26.36 28.08
N ASN A 105 -24.69 -26.28 29.28
CA ASN A 105 -24.06 -27.38 29.97
C ASN A 105 -25.12 -28.14 30.80
N GLY A 106 -25.55 -29.27 30.26
CA GLY A 106 -26.36 -30.27 30.97
C GLY A 106 -25.57 -31.04 32.03
#